data_AF-A0A956VXN3-F1
#
_entry.id   AF-A0A956VXN3-F1
#
_cell.length_a   1.000
_cell.length_b   1.000
_cell.length_c   1.000
_cell.angle_alpha   90.00
_cell.angle_beta   90.00
_cell.angle_gamma   90.00
#
_symmetry.space_group_name_H-M   'P 1'
#
loop_
_entity.id
_entity.type
_entity.pdbx_description
1 polymer ?
#
loop_
_entity_poly.entity_id
_entity_poly.type
_entity_poly.pdbx_seq_one_letter_code
_entity_poly.pdbx_strand_id
1 'polypeptide(L)'
;SLERESFDEIVEMLATGIGEGAGRAAPLVHRDRINGVLRPRRAARLTAIQNGGTIPELGDYRVVADPEGVFVGTVNEDFAMESQSGDIFLLGSTSWRISRLGVNTVHVTDAGGAPPTVPFWLGEAPGRTLELSEEVGRLRRDIAARLDGDREELVLWLAEQAATSRVGAEQMVDYLRATRDGLGVVPSDTDVVFERFFDDSGGMQLVVHAPFGMRINRAWGLALRKRFCVAFDFELQAAANDDAILLSSGPQHSWPLEEAFEWVNPRNVEQAVHSSVFYIPMFPTRWRWNTTRALAVPRMRGGKWVPPFVQRMRADDLMAAVFPEQVGCQEHMTEPLSLPDHPLMHQTMRDCLFEAMDVENLQHVLERVEAGEIRYHAKDTVEPSPMAHEIITGKPYTYLDDAPIEERRTRAITLRRGLPENARDLAALDADAIAAVADEAWPQPRSAEEVHDTLLGVVAIDERAVSTSMDGDWTDWFEELRAAGRAAAIETGDSRVWFPVEQIAAVRFLYGTEGTGAAIPAVDVPARAVLPCEHREAARIRLLRGHMEIAGVTAAADLAERVARTWSRGG
;
A
#
# COMPACT_ATOMS: atom_id res chain seq x y z
N SER A 1 -17.06 -31.89 -6.49
CA SER A 1 -17.69 -32.86 -5.55
C SER A 1 -16.84 -32.92 -4.30
N LEU A 2 -17.44 -33.00 -3.11
CA LEU A 2 -16.67 -33.16 -1.86
C LEU A 2 -16.05 -34.56 -1.82
N GLU A 3 -14.75 -34.65 -1.54
CA GLU A 3 -14.09 -35.94 -1.37
C GLU A 3 -14.56 -36.65 -0.09
N ARG A 4 -14.49 -37.99 -0.10
CA ARG A 4 -14.98 -38.79 1.03
C ARG A 4 -14.20 -38.52 2.32
N GLU A 5 -12.91 -38.28 2.19
CA GLU A 5 -12.02 -37.95 3.30
C GLU A 5 -12.43 -36.64 3.99
N SER A 6 -12.57 -35.56 3.23
CA SER A 6 -13.05 -34.27 3.77
C SER A 6 -14.45 -34.36 4.38
N PHE A 7 -15.33 -35.18 3.83
CA PHE A 7 -16.63 -35.46 4.46
C PHE A 7 -16.46 -36.13 5.83
N ASP A 8 -15.61 -37.17 5.91
CA ASP A 8 -15.37 -37.90 7.14
C ASP A 8 -14.68 -37.03 8.21
N GLU A 9 -13.83 -36.08 7.83
CA GLU A 9 -13.22 -35.07 8.72
C GLU A 9 -14.27 -34.13 9.33
N ILE A 10 -15.18 -33.60 8.51
CA ILE A 10 -16.28 -32.75 9.00
C ILE A 10 -17.17 -33.54 9.96
N VAL A 11 -17.50 -34.78 9.61
CA VAL A 11 -18.30 -35.66 10.48
C VAL A 11 -17.56 -35.96 11.78
N GLU A 12 -16.24 -36.16 11.73
CA GLU A 12 -15.40 -36.36 12.91
C GLU A 12 -15.43 -35.12 13.80
N MET A 13 -15.16 -33.94 13.25
CA MET A 13 -15.24 -32.64 13.95
C MET A 13 -16.60 -32.45 14.62
N LEU A 14 -17.71 -32.76 13.96
CA LEU A 14 -19.05 -32.64 14.56
C LEU A 14 -19.35 -33.71 15.62
N ALA A 15 -18.67 -34.86 15.58
CA ALA A 15 -18.85 -35.97 16.51
C ALA A 15 -18.02 -35.84 17.79
N THR A 16 -16.83 -35.24 17.68
CA THR A 16 -15.90 -34.98 18.79
C THR A 16 -16.05 -33.56 19.33
N GLY A 17 -16.45 -32.58 18.53
CA GLY A 17 -16.48 -31.16 18.91
C GLY A 17 -15.26 -30.42 18.35
N ILE A 18 -15.22 -29.08 18.51
CA ILE A 18 -14.20 -28.21 17.90
C ILE A 18 -13.31 -27.62 18.98
N GLY A 19 -11.99 -27.74 18.80
CA GLY A 19 -10.98 -27.27 19.76
C GLY A 19 -10.84 -28.14 21.01
N GLU A 20 -9.83 -27.85 21.81
CA GLU A 20 -9.55 -28.52 23.08
C GLU A 20 -9.68 -27.55 24.28
N GLY A 21 -9.84 -28.09 25.49
CA GLY A 21 -9.84 -27.27 26.72
C GLY A 21 -11.01 -26.28 26.86
N ALA A 22 -10.73 -25.12 27.47
CA ALA A 22 -11.70 -24.03 27.61
C ALA A 22 -11.92 -23.35 26.24
N GLY A 23 -13.17 -23.10 25.86
CA GLY A 23 -13.52 -22.56 24.53
C GLY A 23 -14.03 -23.61 23.52
N ARG A 24 -13.91 -24.91 23.83
CA ARG A 24 -14.39 -26.00 22.97
C ARG A 24 -15.89 -25.92 22.62
N ALA A 25 -16.21 -26.11 21.35
CA ALA A 25 -17.59 -26.33 20.92
C ALA A 25 -18.03 -27.79 21.15
N ALA A 26 -19.22 -27.97 21.73
CA ALA A 26 -19.73 -29.29 22.06
C ALA A 26 -20.09 -30.12 20.82
N PRO A 27 -19.88 -31.45 20.84
CA PRO A 27 -20.26 -32.31 19.72
C PRO A 27 -21.77 -32.30 19.49
N LEU A 28 -22.16 -32.32 18.21
CA LEU A 28 -23.56 -32.27 17.76
C LEU A 28 -24.07 -33.65 17.31
N VAL A 29 -23.18 -34.50 16.79
CA VAL A 29 -23.57 -35.83 16.32
C VAL A 29 -22.86 -36.93 17.11
N HIS A 30 -23.40 -38.13 17.05
CA HIS A 30 -22.77 -39.36 17.47
C HIS A 30 -22.44 -40.16 16.21
N ARG A 31 -21.17 -40.56 16.07
CA ARG A 31 -20.66 -41.35 14.94
C ARG A 31 -20.38 -42.78 15.37
N ASP A 32 -21.20 -43.71 14.88
CA ASP A 32 -20.94 -45.14 14.96
C ASP A 32 -20.05 -45.55 13.78
N ARG A 33 -18.74 -45.63 14.02
CA ARG A 33 -17.75 -45.93 12.98
C ARG A 33 -17.81 -47.38 12.50
N ILE A 34 -18.29 -48.30 13.32
CA ILE A 34 -18.36 -49.73 12.99
C ILE A 34 -19.48 -49.96 11.97
N ASN A 35 -20.66 -49.37 12.22
CA ASN A 35 -21.84 -49.57 11.37
C ASN A 35 -22.04 -48.45 10.34
N GLY A 36 -21.21 -47.39 10.36
CA GLY A 36 -21.33 -46.25 9.46
C GLY A 36 -22.59 -45.41 9.70
N VAL A 37 -23.05 -45.27 10.94
CA VAL A 37 -24.32 -44.60 11.28
C VAL A 37 -24.08 -43.30 12.05
N LEU A 38 -24.74 -42.22 11.62
CA LEU A 38 -24.80 -40.95 12.34
C LEU A 38 -26.13 -40.79 13.08
N ARG A 39 -26.07 -40.37 14.35
CA ARG A 39 -27.26 -40.04 15.16
C ARG A 39 -27.13 -38.66 15.80
N PRO A 40 -28.21 -37.86 15.89
CA PRO A 40 -28.15 -36.57 16.55
C PRO A 40 -27.94 -36.74 18.06
N ARG A 41 -27.12 -35.89 18.67
CA ARG A 41 -27.09 -35.76 20.14
C ARG A 41 -28.29 -34.93 20.62
N ARG A 42 -28.60 -35.01 21.92
CA ARG A 42 -29.82 -34.43 22.53
C ARG A 42 -30.11 -32.98 22.13
N ALA A 43 -29.10 -32.12 22.07
CA ALA A 43 -29.26 -30.70 21.77
C ALA A 43 -29.24 -30.37 20.26
N ALA A 44 -28.77 -31.29 19.40
CA ALA A 44 -28.43 -31.00 18.01
C ALA A 44 -29.61 -30.48 17.19
N ARG A 45 -30.78 -31.10 17.33
CA ARG A 45 -31.99 -30.67 16.61
C ARG A 45 -32.40 -29.24 16.99
N LEU A 46 -32.36 -28.90 18.28
CA LEU A 46 -32.75 -27.57 18.72
C LEU A 46 -31.72 -26.52 18.29
N THR A 47 -30.42 -26.85 18.39
CA THR A 47 -29.34 -25.99 17.90
C THR A 47 -29.51 -25.69 16.41
N ALA A 48 -29.74 -26.71 15.57
CA ALA A 48 -29.92 -26.52 14.13
C ALA A 48 -31.15 -25.66 13.78
N ILE A 49 -32.27 -25.83 14.49
CA ILE A 49 -33.49 -25.04 14.25
C ILE A 49 -33.29 -23.56 14.65
N GLN A 50 -32.58 -23.31 15.74
CA GLN A 50 -32.41 -21.95 16.29
C GLN A 50 -31.23 -21.17 15.70
N ASN A 51 -30.24 -21.87 15.14
CA ASN A 51 -28.97 -21.28 14.71
C ASN A 51 -28.60 -21.60 13.26
N GLY A 52 -29.43 -22.40 12.57
CA GLY A 52 -29.22 -22.74 11.17
C GLY A 52 -29.43 -21.54 10.25
N GLY A 53 -28.95 -21.68 9.01
CA GLY A 53 -28.96 -20.62 8.01
C GLY A 53 -27.54 -20.34 7.50
N THR A 54 -27.46 -19.71 6.34
CA THR A 54 -26.18 -19.41 5.66
C THR A 54 -25.85 -17.92 5.69
N ILE A 55 -26.85 -17.05 5.86
CA ILE A 55 -26.65 -15.60 5.95
C ILE A 55 -25.90 -15.32 7.26
N PRO A 56 -24.73 -14.68 7.24
CA PRO A 56 -23.99 -14.36 8.45
C PRO A 56 -24.69 -13.27 9.27
N GLU A 57 -24.49 -13.30 10.59
CA GLU A 57 -24.93 -12.20 11.45
C GLU A 57 -23.92 -11.05 11.36
N LEU A 58 -24.30 -10.00 10.64
CA LEU A 58 -23.50 -8.77 10.51
C LEU A 58 -23.52 -7.90 11.78
N GLY A 59 -24.43 -8.20 12.72
CA GLY A 59 -24.42 -7.62 14.07
C GLY A 59 -24.80 -6.14 14.12
N ASP A 60 -25.83 -5.71 13.39
CA ASP A 60 -26.19 -4.29 13.33
C ASP A 60 -26.54 -3.70 14.71
N TYR A 61 -25.91 -2.57 15.05
CA TYR A 61 -26.27 -1.73 16.18
C TYR A 61 -27.34 -0.74 15.74
N ARG A 62 -28.36 -0.57 16.57
CA ARG A 62 -29.38 0.46 16.37
C ARG A 62 -28.79 1.82 16.72
N VAL A 63 -28.85 2.77 15.80
CA VAL A 63 -28.48 4.15 16.07
C VAL A 63 -29.70 4.88 16.61
N VAL A 64 -29.58 5.44 17.82
CA VAL A 64 -30.65 6.11 18.54
C VAL A 64 -30.23 7.54 18.88
N ALA A 65 -30.97 8.52 18.39
CA ALA A 65 -30.75 9.93 18.68
C ALA A 65 -31.25 10.28 20.10
N ASP A 66 -30.35 10.80 20.92
CA ASP A 66 -30.63 11.42 22.21
C ASP A 66 -30.94 12.92 22.04
N PRO A 67 -31.79 13.53 22.89
CA PRO A 67 -32.46 12.93 24.05
C PRO A 67 -33.80 12.22 23.73
N GLU A 68 -34.35 12.36 22.53
CA GLU A 68 -35.70 11.90 22.19
C GLU A 68 -35.82 10.36 22.11
N GLY A 69 -34.70 9.64 22.04
CA GLY A 69 -34.67 8.17 21.92
C GLY A 69 -35.13 7.68 20.55
N VAL A 70 -35.01 8.52 19.51
CA VAL A 70 -35.51 8.23 18.16
C VAL A 70 -34.53 7.32 17.42
N PHE A 71 -35.03 6.22 16.86
CA PHE A 71 -34.22 5.37 15.99
C PHE A 71 -33.97 6.07 14.64
N VAL A 72 -32.69 6.25 14.28
CA VAL A 72 -32.29 7.00 13.07
C VAL A 72 -31.65 6.12 12.00
N GLY A 73 -31.28 4.88 12.34
CA GLY A 73 -30.83 3.86 11.39
C GLY A 73 -29.98 2.80 12.08
N THR A 74 -29.19 2.07 11.31
CA THR A 74 -28.30 1.02 11.81
C THR A 74 -26.86 1.27 11.35
N VAL A 75 -25.91 0.84 12.17
CA VAL A 75 -24.49 0.76 11.82
C VAL A 75 -24.00 -0.65 12.11
N ASN A 76 -22.95 -1.08 11.42
CA ASN A 76 -22.38 -2.41 11.62
C ASN A 76 -21.76 -2.56 13.04
N GLU A 77 -21.68 -3.79 13.53
CA GLU A 77 -21.05 -4.15 14.81
C GLU A 77 -19.62 -3.63 14.93
N ASP A 78 -18.80 -3.88 13.91
CA ASP A 78 -17.37 -3.59 13.94
C ASP A 78 -17.16 -2.07 14.07
N PHE A 79 -17.92 -1.29 13.29
CA PHE A 79 -18.00 0.16 13.40
C PHE A 79 -18.41 0.62 14.80
N ALA A 80 -19.48 0.05 15.37
CA ALA A 80 -19.98 0.48 16.67
C ALA A 80 -19.02 0.18 17.83
N MET A 81 -18.23 -0.89 17.73
CA MET A 81 -17.30 -1.34 18.78
C MET A 81 -15.96 -0.60 18.73
N GLU A 82 -15.48 -0.26 17.55
CA GLU A 82 -14.22 0.50 17.36
C GLU A 82 -14.42 2.01 17.57
N SER A 83 -15.66 2.47 17.48
CA SER A 83 -16.02 3.86 17.76
C SER A 83 -15.96 4.20 19.26
N GLN A 84 -15.57 5.42 19.57
CA GLN A 84 -15.54 5.99 20.91
C GLN A 84 -16.62 7.06 21.10
N SER A 85 -16.89 7.39 22.37
CA SER A 85 -17.72 8.56 22.67
C SER A 85 -17.03 9.83 22.18
N GLY A 86 -17.75 10.66 21.44
CA GLY A 86 -17.23 11.85 20.77
C GLY A 86 -17.02 11.68 19.26
N ASP A 87 -16.93 10.45 18.77
CA ASP A 87 -16.72 10.20 17.33
C ASP A 87 -17.93 10.62 16.49
N ILE A 88 -17.65 11.11 15.30
CA ILE A 88 -18.64 11.65 14.37
C ILE A 88 -18.70 10.76 13.14
N PHE A 89 -19.90 10.38 12.71
CA PHE A 89 -20.10 9.59 11.50
C PHE A 89 -21.32 10.07 10.72
N LEU A 90 -21.37 9.68 9.44
CA LEU A 90 -22.50 10.00 8.56
C LEU A 90 -23.48 8.83 8.51
N LEU A 91 -24.77 9.13 8.70
CA LEU A 91 -25.86 8.18 8.49
C LEU A 91 -26.91 8.87 7.61
N GLY A 92 -27.02 8.40 6.36
CA GLY A 92 -27.74 9.14 5.32
C GLY A 92 -26.98 10.42 4.96
N SER A 93 -27.64 11.57 5.06
CA SER A 93 -27.06 12.90 4.81
C SER A 93 -26.68 13.67 6.09
N THR A 94 -26.91 13.08 7.26
CA THR A 94 -26.76 13.77 8.55
C THR A 94 -25.54 13.25 9.29
N SER A 95 -24.79 14.16 9.92
CA SER A 95 -23.67 13.79 10.79
C SER A 95 -24.12 13.63 12.24
N TRP A 96 -23.70 12.53 12.83
CA TRP A 96 -24.08 12.10 14.17
C TRP A 96 -22.83 11.95 15.03
N ARG A 97 -22.85 12.54 16.23
CA ARG A 97 -21.81 12.37 17.24
C ARG A 97 -22.22 11.29 18.22
N ILE A 98 -21.37 10.30 18.45
CA ILE A 98 -21.61 9.22 19.40
C ILE A 98 -21.57 9.78 20.81
N SER A 99 -22.70 9.72 21.52
CA SER A 99 -22.78 10.10 22.94
C SER A 99 -22.31 8.95 23.82
N ARG A 100 -22.82 7.73 23.58
CA ARG A 100 -22.45 6.52 24.33
C ARG A 100 -22.82 5.23 23.57
N LEU A 101 -22.08 4.17 23.86
CA LEU A 101 -22.39 2.83 23.40
C LEU A 101 -23.24 2.09 24.44
N GLY A 102 -24.33 1.48 24.00
CA GLY A 102 -25.19 0.58 24.75
C GLY A 102 -25.15 -0.83 24.18
N VAL A 103 -25.89 -1.76 24.79
CA VAL A 103 -26.00 -3.14 24.27
C VAL A 103 -26.76 -3.12 22.94
N ASN A 104 -26.08 -3.44 21.84
CA ASN A 104 -26.59 -3.39 20.46
C ASN A 104 -27.21 -2.02 20.05
N THR A 105 -26.80 -0.94 20.70
CA THR A 105 -27.34 0.41 20.44
C THR A 105 -26.21 1.44 20.50
N VAL A 106 -26.10 2.31 19.51
CA VAL A 106 -25.25 3.49 19.53
C VAL A 106 -26.15 4.69 19.81
N HIS A 107 -25.94 5.35 20.94
CA HIS A 107 -26.62 6.60 21.22
C HIS A 107 -25.84 7.75 20.58
N VAL A 108 -26.55 8.64 19.91
CA VAL A 108 -25.94 9.75 19.15
C VAL A 108 -26.65 11.06 19.40
N THR A 109 -25.95 12.17 19.17
CA THR A 109 -26.52 13.52 19.07
C THR A 109 -26.19 14.11 17.70
N ASP A 110 -26.98 15.06 17.22
CA ASP A 110 -26.69 15.72 15.94
C ASP A 110 -25.34 16.47 16.04
N ALA A 111 -24.45 16.22 15.07
CA ALA A 111 -23.13 16.85 15.00
C ALA A 111 -23.12 18.15 14.18
N GLY A 112 -24.28 18.59 13.68
CA GLY A 112 -24.46 19.89 13.04
C GLY A 112 -23.70 20.05 11.72
N GLY A 113 -23.50 18.95 10.98
CA GLY A 113 -22.72 18.95 9.74
C GLY A 113 -21.21 18.86 9.94
N ALA A 114 -20.73 18.64 11.18
CA ALA A 114 -19.32 18.37 11.42
C ALA A 114 -18.83 17.15 10.61
N PRO A 115 -17.60 17.19 10.08
CA PRO A 115 -17.05 16.10 9.28
C PRO A 115 -16.89 14.83 10.12
N PRO A 116 -17.04 13.63 9.52
CA PRO A 116 -16.85 12.38 10.23
C PRO A 116 -15.40 12.21 10.70
N THR A 117 -15.23 11.63 11.88
CA THR A 117 -13.94 11.37 12.56
C THR A 117 -13.62 9.89 12.67
N VAL A 118 -14.49 9.01 12.17
CA VAL A 118 -14.25 7.57 12.13
C VAL A 118 -14.46 7.02 10.72
N PRO A 119 -13.60 6.10 10.26
CA PRO A 119 -13.79 5.45 8.97
C PRO A 119 -15.07 4.61 9.01
N PHE A 120 -15.99 4.93 8.10
CA PHE A 120 -17.20 4.15 7.87
C PHE A 120 -16.88 2.78 7.26
N TRP A 121 -17.16 1.70 7.99
CA TRP A 121 -17.05 0.32 7.51
C TRP A 121 -18.41 -0.15 6.97
N LEU A 122 -18.49 -0.38 5.66
CA LEU A 122 -19.62 -1.09 5.05
C LEU A 122 -19.20 -2.54 4.85
N GLY A 123 -20.03 -3.48 5.31
CA GLY A 123 -19.87 -4.90 5.02
C GLY A 123 -19.73 -5.15 3.51
N GLU A 124 -18.94 -6.17 3.15
CA GLU A 124 -18.55 -6.54 1.78
C GLU A 124 -19.61 -6.18 0.72
N ALA A 125 -19.42 -5.05 0.04
CA ALA A 125 -20.15 -4.78 -1.19
C ALA A 125 -19.58 -5.70 -2.28
N PRO A 126 -20.41 -6.35 -3.10
CA PRO A 126 -19.92 -7.15 -4.21
C PRO A 126 -19.15 -6.22 -5.17
N GLY A 127 -17.87 -6.53 -5.39
CA GLY A 127 -17.07 -5.88 -6.42
C GLY A 127 -17.56 -6.23 -7.83
N ARG A 128 -17.09 -5.46 -8.82
CA ARG A 128 -17.33 -5.73 -10.24
C ARG A 128 -16.85 -7.13 -10.61
N THR A 129 -17.67 -7.89 -11.34
CA THR A 129 -17.29 -9.22 -11.82
C THR A 129 -16.24 -9.13 -12.93
N LEU A 130 -15.51 -10.22 -13.17
CA LEU A 130 -14.51 -10.25 -14.25
C LEU A 130 -15.15 -9.94 -15.61
N GLU A 131 -16.32 -10.50 -15.90
CA GLU A 131 -17.00 -10.30 -17.19
C GLU A 131 -17.39 -8.82 -17.39
N LEU A 132 -17.87 -8.15 -16.34
CA LEU A 132 -18.19 -6.73 -16.42
C LEU A 132 -16.92 -5.87 -16.51
N SER A 133 -15.84 -6.26 -15.83
CA SER A 133 -14.53 -5.63 -15.94
C SER A 133 -13.94 -5.74 -17.35
N GLU A 134 -14.10 -6.87 -18.03
CA GLU A 134 -13.70 -7.07 -19.43
C GLU A 134 -14.46 -6.16 -20.39
N GLU A 135 -15.77 -5.99 -20.19
CA GLU A 135 -16.58 -5.07 -21.00
C GLU A 135 -16.22 -3.60 -20.75
N VAL A 136 -15.93 -3.22 -19.50
CA VAL A 136 -15.40 -1.88 -19.16
C VAL A 136 -14.04 -1.65 -19.84
N GLY A 137 -13.14 -2.63 -19.77
CA GLY A 137 -11.82 -2.57 -20.41
C GLY A 137 -11.93 -2.44 -21.94
N ARG A 138 -12.81 -3.23 -22.57
CA ARG A 138 -13.11 -3.15 -24.00
C ARG A 138 -13.63 -1.77 -24.39
N LEU A 139 -14.58 -1.21 -23.65
CA LEU A 139 -15.09 0.13 -23.89
C LEU A 139 -13.97 1.18 -23.81
N ARG A 140 -13.09 1.09 -22.80
CA ARG A 140 -11.94 1.99 -22.68
C ARG A 140 -10.99 1.89 -23.88
N ARG A 141 -10.70 0.68 -24.36
CA ARG A 141 -9.89 0.47 -25.57
C ARG A 141 -10.54 1.05 -26.82
N ASP A 142 -11.84 0.82 -27.00
CA ASP A 142 -12.56 1.31 -28.17
C ASP A 142 -12.58 2.85 -28.21
N ILE A 143 -12.72 3.49 -27.05
CA ILE A 143 -12.60 4.95 -26.93
C ILE A 143 -11.15 5.36 -27.21
N ALA A 144 -10.17 4.73 -26.58
CA ALA A 144 -8.75 5.06 -26.73
C ALA A 144 -8.28 5.01 -28.19
N ALA A 145 -8.72 4.00 -28.95
CA ALA A 145 -8.41 3.83 -30.37
C ALA A 145 -8.98 4.94 -31.27
N ARG A 146 -9.97 5.71 -30.77
CA ARG A 146 -10.67 6.77 -31.50
C ARG A 146 -10.31 8.18 -31.00
N LEU A 147 -9.51 8.30 -29.95
CA LEU A 147 -9.21 9.59 -29.29
C LEU A 147 -8.53 10.61 -30.21
N ASP A 148 -7.78 10.15 -31.22
CA ASP A 148 -7.08 11.00 -32.19
C ASP A 148 -7.93 11.37 -33.42
N GLY A 149 -9.14 10.81 -33.52
CA GLY A 149 -10.10 11.10 -34.59
C GLY A 149 -10.93 12.36 -34.34
N ASP A 150 -12.03 12.47 -35.07
CA ASP A 150 -13.01 13.54 -34.86
C ASP A 150 -13.71 13.36 -33.50
N ARG A 151 -13.61 14.38 -32.64
CA ARG A 151 -14.16 14.35 -31.29
C ARG A 151 -15.69 14.25 -31.29
N GLU A 152 -16.37 14.95 -32.19
CA GLU A 152 -17.83 14.94 -32.24
C GLU A 152 -18.34 13.56 -32.70
N GLU A 153 -17.68 12.95 -33.68
CA GLU A 153 -17.97 11.59 -34.12
C GLU A 153 -17.81 10.57 -32.98
N LEU A 154 -16.70 10.66 -32.22
CA LEU A 154 -16.46 9.80 -31.05
C LEU A 154 -17.54 9.98 -29.97
N VAL A 155 -17.92 11.22 -29.66
CA VAL A 155 -18.96 11.52 -28.68
C VAL A 155 -20.31 10.93 -29.10
N LEU A 156 -20.71 11.10 -30.37
CA LEU A 156 -21.96 10.55 -30.89
C LEU A 156 -21.96 9.02 -30.87
N TRP A 157 -20.87 8.40 -31.31
CA TRP A 157 -20.70 6.95 -31.25
C TRP A 157 -20.79 6.45 -29.80
N LEU A 158 -20.09 7.09 -28.86
CA LEU A 158 -20.10 6.67 -27.45
C LEU A 158 -21.47 6.84 -26.80
N ALA A 159 -22.17 7.93 -27.09
CA ALA A 159 -23.53 8.15 -26.62
C ALA A 159 -24.48 7.03 -27.07
N GLU A 160 -24.35 6.57 -28.31
CA GLU A 160 -25.12 5.45 -28.84
C GLU A 160 -24.70 4.12 -28.22
N GLN A 161 -23.40 3.79 -28.20
CA GLN A 161 -22.90 2.51 -27.70
C GLN A 161 -23.15 2.31 -26.21
N ALA A 162 -22.97 3.35 -25.39
CA ALA A 162 -23.15 3.29 -23.94
C ALA A 162 -24.55 3.69 -23.49
N ALA A 163 -25.47 3.96 -24.42
CA ALA A 163 -26.83 4.46 -24.15
C ALA A 163 -26.85 5.64 -23.15
N THR A 164 -25.89 6.56 -23.29
CA THR A 164 -25.70 7.70 -22.39
C THR A 164 -26.06 9.02 -23.07
N SER A 165 -26.22 10.07 -22.28
CA SER A 165 -26.43 11.42 -22.82
C SER A 165 -25.17 11.93 -23.55
N ARG A 166 -25.35 12.82 -24.53
CA ARG A 166 -24.22 13.48 -25.22
C ARG A 166 -23.24 14.12 -24.24
N VAL A 167 -23.74 14.81 -23.21
CA VAL A 167 -22.92 15.44 -22.17
C VAL A 167 -22.12 14.41 -21.37
N GLY A 168 -22.73 13.26 -21.04
CA GLY A 168 -22.04 12.17 -20.37
C GLY A 168 -20.92 11.57 -21.24
N ALA A 169 -21.18 11.39 -22.53
CA ALA A 169 -20.18 10.93 -23.48
C ALA A 169 -19.03 11.95 -23.66
N GLU A 170 -19.33 13.25 -23.74
CA GLU A 170 -18.33 14.33 -23.77
C GLU A 170 -17.40 14.25 -22.56
N GLN A 171 -17.95 14.10 -21.35
CA GLN A 171 -17.17 13.98 -20.12
C GLN A 171 -16.30 12.73 -20.10
N MET A 172 -16.81 11.59 -20.55
CA MET A 172 -16.02 10.35 -20.64
C MET A 172 -14.85 10.49 -21.62
N VAL A 173 -15.09 11.09 -22.78
CA VAL A 173 -14.04 11.34 -23.79
C VAL A 173 -12.97 12.29 -23.23
N ASP A 174 -13.37 13.38 -22.58
CA ASP A 174 -12.44 14.32 -21.96
C ASP A 174 -11.63 13.68 -20.85
N TYR A 175 -12.29 12.89 -19.99
CA TYR A 175 -11.65 12.17 -18.91
C TYR A 175 -10.60 11.19 -19.43
N LEU A 176 -10.95 10.33 -20.40
CA LEU A 176 -10.01 9.35 -20.94
C LEU A 176 -8.91 9.99 -21.80
N ARG A 177 -9.18 11.13 -22.45
CA ARG A 177 -8.13 11.91 -23.13
C ARG A 177 -7.11 12.44 -22.12
N ALA A 178 -7.57 13.08 -21.04
CA ALA A 178 -6.70 13.56 -19.98
C ALA A 178 -5.91 12.43 -19.31
N THR A 179 -6.54 11.26 -19.11
CA THR A 179 -5.84 10.05 -18.63
C THR A 179 -4.74 9.62 -19.58
N ARG A 180 -5.03 9.46 -20.88
CA ARG A 180 -4.02 9.06 -21.87
C ARG A 180 -2.88 10.06 -21.93
N ASP A 181 -3.21 11.34 -21.88
CA ASP A 181 -2.24 12.41 -21.96
C ASP A 181 -1.30 12.43 -20.73
N GLY A 182 -1.83 12.11 -19.54
CA GLY A 182 -1.05 11.99 -18.30
C GLY A 182 -0.25 10.69 -18.18
N LEU A 183 -0.87 9.56 -18.50
CA LEU A 183 -0.29 8.22 -18.29
C LEU A 183 0.42 7.66 -19.53
N GLY A 184 0.24 8.26 -20.69
CA GLY A 184 0.69 7.76 -22.00
C GLY A 184 -0.26 6.72 -22.62
N VAL A 185 -1.08 6.05 -21.82
CA VAL A 185 -2.05 5.03 -22.24
C VAL A 185 -3.31 5.13 -21.39
N VAL A 186 -4.44 4.64 -21.90
CA VAL A 186 -5.66 4.47 -21.10
C VAL A 186 -5.63 3.09 -20.43
N PRO A 187 -5.61 3.00 -19.08
CA PRO A 187 -5.67 1.72 -18.38
C PRO A 187 -6.91 0.91 -18.76
N SER A 188 -6.71 -0.35 -19.15
CA SER A 188 -7.73 -1.26 -19.67
C SER A 188 -7.44 -2.72 -19.27
N ASP A 189 -8.23 -3.67 -19.77
CA ASP A 189 -8.02 -5.10 -19.58
C ASP A 189 -6.80 -5.68 -20.33
N THR A 190 -6.07 -4.86 -21.09
CA THR A 190 -4.78 -5.22 -21.74
C THR A 190 -3.62 -4.29 -21.38
N ASP A 191 -3.87 -3.21 -20.65
CA ASP A 191 -2.83 -2.21 -20.32
C ASP A 191 -3.02 -1.79 -18.86
N VAL A 192 -2.10 -2.23 -18.01
CA VAL A 192 -2.05 -1.89 -16.59
C VAL A 192 -0.93 -0.87 -16.38
N VAL A 193 -1.23 0.20 -15.65
CA VAL A 193 -0.28 1.29 -15.40
C VAL A 193 0.10 1.31 -13.94
N PHE A 194 1.39 1.22 -13.65
CA PHE A 194 1.98 1.50 -12.35
C PHE A 194 2.35 2.98 -12.37
N GLU A 195 1.52 3.80 -11.72
CA GLU A 195 1.73 5.22 -11.57
C GLU A 195 2.40 5.51 -10.21
N ARG A 196 3.48 6.28 -10.21
CA ARG A 196 4.13 6.77 -9.00
C ARG A 196 4.12 8.30 -8.97
N PHE A 197 3.73 8.86 -7.83
CA PHE A 197 3.84 10.28 -7.52
C PHE A 197 4.19 10.44 -6.04
N PHE A 198 4.49 11.67 -5.63
CA PHE A 198 4.88 11.99 -4.25
C PHE A 198 3.84 12.87 -3.58
N ASP A 199 3.62 12.66 -2.29
CA ASP A 199 2.76 13.50 -1.45
C ASP A 199 3.53 14.71 -0.89
N ASP A 200 2.81 15.68 -0.34
CA ASP A 200 3.41 16.93 0.19
C ASP A 200 4.34 16.69 1.40
N SER A 201 4.32 15.48 2.00
CA SER A 201 5.25 15.07 3.07
C SER A 201 6.52 14.39 2.54
N GLY A 202 6.67 14.29 1.22
CA GLY A 202 7.75 13.55 0.54
C GLY A 202 7.51 12.03 0.50
N GLY A 203 6.34 11.56 0.94
CA GLY A 203 5.96 10.16 0.83
C GLY A 203 5.70 9.74 -0.60
N MET A 204 5.92 8.47 -0.89
CA MET A 204 5.71 7.92 -2.21
C MET A 204 4.35 7.21 -2.27
N GLN A 205 3.63 7.42 -3.36
CA GLN A 205 2.33 6.82 -3.63
C GLN A 205 2.45 6.02 -4.92
N LEU A 206 2.14 4.73 -4.85
CA LEU A 206 2.11 3.83 -6.01
C LEU A 206 0.67 3.42 -6.27
N VAL A 207 0.11 3.86 -7.39
CA VAL A 207 -1.21 3.47 -7.88
C VAL A 207 -1.05 2.50 -9.04
N VAL A 208 -1.59 1.29 -8.89
CA VAL A 208 -1.68 0.31 -9.99
C VAL A 208 -3.08 0.40 -10.59
N HIS A 209 -3.20 0.99 -11.77
CA HIS A 209 -4.46 1.10 -12.52
C HIS A 209 -4.77 -0.24 -13.19
N ALA A 210 -5.67 -1.01 -12.57
CA ALA A 210 -5.97 -2.38 -12.91
C ALA A 210 -7.49 -2.59 -12.89
N PRO A 211 -8.20 -2.44 -14.02
CA PRO A 211 -9.66 -2.44 -14.06
C PRO A 211 -10.30 -3.84 -13.96
N PHE A 212 -9.72 -4.75 -13.19
CA PHE A 212 -10.15 -6.15 -13.09
C PHE A 212 -11.23 -6.40 -12.04
N GLY A 213 -11.57 -5.41 -11.20
CA GLY A 213 -12.58 -5.53 -10.15
C GLY A 213 -11.98 -5.74 -8.75
N MET A 214 -12.74 -5.34 -7.73
CA MET A 214 -12.24 -5.17 -6.37
C MET A 214 -11.70 -6.47 -5.77
N ARG A 215 -12.30 -7.62 -6.09
CA ARG A 215 -11.89 -8.92 -5.52
C ARG A 215 -10.51 -9.35 -6.00
N ILE A 216 -10.22 -9.14 -7.29
CA ILE A 216 -8.91 -9.41 -7.90
C ILE A 216 -7.90 -8.39 -7.37
N ASN A 217 -8.25 -7.10 -7.40
CA ASN A 217 -7.36 -6.03 -6.95
C ASN A 217 -7.04 -6.12 -5.45
N ARG A 218 -7.97 -6.59 -4.62
CA ARG A 218 -7.74 -6.86 -3.20
C ARG A 218 -6.71 -7.97 -3.00
N ALA A 219 -6.84 -9.09 -3.70
CA ALA A 219 -5.83 -10.16 -3.66
C ALA A 219 -4.46 -9.63 -4.11
N TRP A 220 -4.43 -8.88 -5.21
CA TRP A 220 -3.20 -8.37 -5.76
C TRP A 220 -2.54 -7.32 -4.86
N GLY A 221 -3.31 -6.39 -4.29
CA GLY A 221 -2.83 -5.40 -3.34
C GLY A 221 -2.25 -6.03 -2.07
N LEU A 222 -2.88 -7.10 -1.56
CA LEU A 222 -2.35 -7.86 -0.42
C LEU A 222 -1.05 -8.58 -0.78
N ALA A 223 -0.97 -9.22 -1.95
CA ALA A 223 0.24 -9.85 -2.44
C ALA A 223 1.39 -8.83 -2.60
N LEU A 224 1.12 -7.69 -3.24
CA LEU A 224 2.10 -6.61 -3.42
C LEU A 224 2.58 -6.08 -2.08
N ARG A 225 1.66 -5.79 -1.15
CA ARG A 225 1.99 -5.34 0.19
C ARG A 225 2.92 -6.31 0.90
N LYS A 226 2.62 -7.61 0.88
CA LYS A 226 3.46 -8.63 1.51
C LYS A 226 4.85 -8.70 0.91
N ARG A 227 4.94 -8.66 -0.42
CA ARG A 227 6.22 -8.70 -1.13
C ARG A 227 7.06 -7.46 -0.85
N PHE A 228 6.43 -6.30 -0.74
CA PHE A 228 7.08 -5.08 -0.29
C PHE A 228 7.61 -5.20 1.15
N CYS A 229 6.77 -5.64 2.10
CA CYS A 229 7.18 -5.84 3.48
C CYS A 229 8.41 -6.75 3.59
N VAL A 230 8.46 -7.84 2.82
CA VAL A 230 9.60 -8.77 2.84
C VAL A 230 10.86 -8.16 2.22
N ALA A 231 10.72 -7.29 1.23
CA ALA A 231 11.86 -6.64 0.57
C ALA A 231 12.45 -5.48 1.38
N PHE A 232 11.61 -4.73 2.10
CA PHE A 232 11.99 -3.46 2.72
C PHE A 232 11.81 -3.40 4.26
N ASP A 233 11.33 -4.49 4.88
CA ASP A 233 11.05 -4.58 6.33
C ASP A 233 10.16 -3.43 6.86
N PHE A 234 9.11 -3.11 6.10
CA PHE A 234 8.22 -1.99 6.37
C PHE A 234 6.76 -2.33 6.06
N GLU A 235 5.83 -2.01 6.95
CA GLU A 235 4.39 -2.16 6.73
C GLU A 235 3.82 -0.99 5.93
N LEU A 236 3.18 -1.29 4.80
CA LEU A 236 2.56 -0.28 3.94
C LEU A 236 1.06 -0.13 4.22
N GLN A 237 0.59 1.11 4.15
CA GLN A 237 -0.84 1.39 3.96
C GLN A 237 -1.23 1.00 2.54
N ALA A 238 -2.36 0.31 2.39
CA ALA A 238 -2.83 -0.19 1.11
C ALA A 238 -4.34 -0.07 0.95
N ALA A 239 -4.78 0.19 -0.28
CA ALA A 239 -6.19 0.21 -0.65
C ALA A 239 -6.41 -0.45 -2.01
N ALA A 240 -7.61 -0.97 -2.26
CA ALA A 240 -8.05 -1.49 -3.55
C ALA A 240 -9.54 -1.21 -3.79
N ASN A 241 -9.87 -0.80 -5.01
CA ASN A 241 -11.24 -0.72 -5.53
C ASN A 241 -11.35 -1.50 -6.85
N ASP A 242 -12.43 -1.31 -7.61
CA ASP A 242 -12.64 -2.01 -8.87
C ASP A 242 -11.63 -1.66 -9.97
N ASP A 243 -11.00 -0.49 -9.87
CA ASP A 243 -10.21 0.10 -10.94
C ASP A 243 -8.73 0.29 -10.61
N ALA A 244 -8.36 0.22 -9.33
CA ALA A 244 -7.00 0.47 -8.90
C ALA A 244 -6.63 -0.20 -7.57
N ILE A 245 -5.32 -0.29 -7.36
CA ILE A 245 -4.65 -0.63 -6.11
C ILE A 245 -3.78 0.57 -5.73
N LEU A 246 -3.71 0.91 -4.45
CA LEU A 246 -2.89 2.00 -3.93
C LEU A 246 -1.99 1.45 -2.82
N LEU A 247 -0.71 1.78 -2.88
CA LEU A 247 0.29 1.52 -1.85
C LEU A 247 0.97 2.84 -1.46
N SER A 248 1.01 3.15 -0.17
CA SER A 248 1.63 4.37 0.34
C SER A 248 2.86 4.04 1.18
N SER A 249 4.02 4.59 0.82
CA SER A 249 5.28 4.42 1.56
C SER A 249 5.87 5.75 2.01
N GLY A 250 6.75 5.70 3.01
CA GLY A 250 7.53 6.87 3.42
C GLY A 250 8.65 7.24 2.43
N PRO A 251 9.29 8.41 2.63
CA PRO A 251 10.36 8.95 1.76
C PRO A 251 11.64 8.11 1.73
N GLN A 252 11.84 7.23 2.71
CA GLN A 252 13.07 6.47 2.91
C GLN A 252 13.29 5.34 1.88
N HIS A 253 12.30 5.05 1.04
CA HIS A 253 12.37 3.96 0.07
C HIS A 253 12.33 4.52 -1.35
N SER A 254 13.26 4.09 -2.20
CA SER A 254 13.23 4.36 -3.63
C SER A 254 13.69 3.12 -4.41
N TRP A 255 13.09 2.91 -5.58
CA TRP A 255 13.40 1.82 -6.50
C TRP A 255 12.97 2.22 -7.92
N PRO A 256 13.55 1.62 -8.98
CA PRO A 256 13.01 1.72 -10.33
C PRO A 256 11.60 1.13 -10.39
N LEU A 257 10.65 1.88 -10.94
CA LEU A 257 9.23 1.53 -10.87
C LEU A 257 8.92 0.20 -11.57
N GLU A 258 9.66 -0.13 -12.62
CA GLU A 258 9.57 -1.38 -13.38
C GLU A 258 9.92 -2.62 -12.53
N GLU A 259 10.70 -2.47 -11.46
CA GLU A 259 10.98 -3.61 -10.56
C GLU A 259 9.69 -4.11 -9.88
N ALA A 260 8.68 -3.24 -9.72
CA ALA A 260 7.39 -3.60 -9.14
C ALA A 260 6.60 -4.61 -9.99
N PHE A 261 6.90 -4.72 -11.29
CA PHE A 261 6.24 -5.65 -12.22
C PHE A 261 6.48 -7.11 -11.83
N GLU A 262 7.66 -7.41 -11.28
CA GLU A 262 8.10 -8.78 -10.97
C GLU A 262 7.81 -9.18 -9.52
N TRP A 263 7.36 -8.25 -8.67
CA TRP A 263 7.11 -8.50 -7.26
C TRP A 263 6.07 -9.60 -7.04
N VAL A 264 5.02 -9.58 -7.85
CA VAL A 264 3.92 -10.56 -7.85
C VAL A 264 3.77 -11.15 -9.24
N ASN A 265 3.84 -12.47 -9.34
CA ASN A 265 3.78 -13.22 -10.59
C ASN A 265 3.06 -14.57 -10.38
N PRO A 266 2.74 -15.32 -11.46
CA PRO A 266 1.98 -16.57 -11.37
C PRO A 266 2.61 -17.63 -10.47
N ARG A 267 3.92 -17.57 -10.21
CA ARG A 267 4.64 -18.54 -9.39
C ARG A 267 4.57 -18.24 -7.90
N ASN A 268 4.33 -16.98 -7.52
CA ASN A 268 4.44 -16.55 -6.12
C ASN A 268 3.13 -15.99 -5.52
N VAL A 269 2.14 -15.66 -6.35
CA VAL A 269 0.92 -14.96 -5.90
C VAL A 269 0.12 -15.77 -4.89
N GLU A 270 -0.05 -17.08 -5.12
CA GLU A 270 -0.82 -17.94 -4.21
C GLU A 270 -0.22 -17.94 -2.81
N GLN A 271 1.09 -18.17 -2.69
CA GLN A 271 1.80 -18.16 -1.41
C GLN A 271 1.78 -16.75 -0.76
N ALA A 272 1.95 -15.70 -1.56
CA ALA A 272 1.93 -14.32 -1.08
C ALA A 272 0.57 -13.96 -0.48
N VAL A 273 -0.54 -14.27 -1.16
CA VAL A 273 -1.88 -14.01 -0.64
C VAL A 273 -2.16 -14.91 0.57
N HIS A 274 -1.89 -16.22 0.48
CA HIS A 274 -2.18 -17.18 1.55
C HIS A 274 -1.52 -16.79 2.88
N SER A 275 -0.25 -16.36 2.84
CA SER A 275 0.46 -15.90 4.05
C SER A 275 -0.01 -14.53 4.57
N SER A 276 -0.68 -13.73 3.74
CA SER A 276 -1.15 -12.39 4.10
C SER A 276 -2.52 -12.41 4.76
N VAL A 277 -3.35 -13.42 4.47
CA VAL A 277 -4.73 -13.52 4.98
C VAL A 277 -4.80 -13.52 6.52
N PHE A 278 -3.79 -14.07 7.19
CA PHE A 278 -3.75 -14.13 8.65
C PHE A 278 -3.69 -12.75 9.32
N TYR A 279 -3.13 -11.75 8.64
CA TYR A 279 -2.81 -10.47 9.24
C TYR A 279 -3.79 -9.37 8.82
N ILE A 280 -4.97 -9.75 8.32
CA ILE A 280 -5.97 -8.80 7.81
C ILE A 280 -7.35 -9.01 8.46
N PRO A 281 -8.12 -7.92 8.62
CA PRO A 281 -9.41 -7.93 9.33
C PRO A 281 -10.45 -8.90 8.80
N MET A 282 -10.37 -9.24 7.51
CA MET A 282 -11.36 -10.13 6.90
C MET A 282 -11.34 -11.54 7.50
N PHE A 283 -10.18 -12.02 7.97
CA PHE A 283 -10.03 -13.40 8.40
C PHE A 283 -10.80 -13.71 9.70
N PRO A 284 -10.66 -12.93 10.79
CA PRO A 284 -11.50 -13.10 11.98
C PRO A 284 -12.99 -13.01 11.69
N THR A 285 -13.40 -12.12 10.77
CA THR A 285 -14.80 -11.98 10.36
C THR A 285 -15.32 -13.24 9.66
N ARG A 286 -14.59 -13.77 8.68
CA ARG A 286 -14.95 -15.01 7.98
C ARG A 286 -14.92 -16.22 8.91
N TRP A 287 -13.97 -16.27 9.85
CA TRP A 287 -13.94 -17.28 10.89
C TRP A 287 -15.21 -17.30 11.73
N ARG A 288 -15.66 -16.13 12.20
CA ARG A 288 -16.91 -15.98 12.96
C ARG A 288 -18.13 -16.45 12.15
N TRP A 289 -18.17 -16.14 10.85
CA TRP A 289 -19.25 -16.61 9.97
C TRP A 289 -19.24 -18.12 9.80
N ASN A 290 -18.05 -18.74 9.68
CA ASN A 290 -17.91 -20.19 9.58
C ASN A 290 -18.27 -20.90 10.86
N THR A 291 -17.83 -20.41 12.01
CA THR A 291 -18.14 -21.00 13.32
C THR A 291 -19.63 -20.91 13.66
N THR A 292 -20.31 -19.82 13.27
CA THR A 292 -21.76 -19.70 13.43
C THR A 292 -22.53 -20.60 12.45
N ARG A 293 -22.14 -20.66 11.16
CA ARG A 293 -22.73 -21.57 10.16
C ARG A 293 -22.54 -23.05 10.52
N ALA A 294 -21.41 -23.38 11.12
CA ALA A 294 -21.10 -24.73 11.63
C ALA A 294 -21.80 -25.05 12.96
N LEU A 295 -22.63 -24.14 13.49
CA LEU A 295 -23.35 -24.27 14.75
C LEU A 295 -22.44 -24.41 15.99
N ALA A 296 -21.16 -24.07 15.85
CA ALA A 296 -20.16 -24.08 16.92
C ALA A 296 -20.37 -22.89 17.86
N VAL A 297 -20.64 -21.71 17.29
CA VAL A 297 -21.00 -20.50 18.01
C VAL A 297 -22.50 -20.25 17.81
N PRO A 298 -23.33 -20.41 18.86
CA PRO A 298 -24.77 -20.24 18.72
C PRO A 298 -25.17 -18.76 18.63
N ARG A 299 -25.98 -18.42 17.63
CA ARG A 299 -26.69 -17.15 17.44
C ARG A 299 -27.83 -16.94 18.46
N MET A 300 -28.47 -18.02 18.87
CA MET A 300 -29.55 -18.06 19.85
C MET A 300 -29.27 -19.11 20.92
N ARG A 301 -29.55 -18.75 22.18
CA ARG A 301 -29.43 -19.65 23.32
C ARG A 301 -30.63 -19.48 24.26
N GLY A 302 -31.30 -20.58 24.57
CA GLY A 302 -32.47 -20.56 25.45
C GLY A 302 -33.64 -19.72 24.89
N GLY A 303 -33.80 -19.67 23.57
CA GLY A 303 -34.85 -18.90 22.90
C GLY A 303 -34.60 -17.39 22.82
N LYS A 304 -33.41 -16.92 23.24
CA LYS A 304 -32.99 -15.51 23.12
C LYS A 304 -31.80 -15.38 22.18
N TRP A 305 -31.71 -14.26 21.49
CA TRP A 305 -30.54 -13.89 20.70
C TRP A 305 -29.33 -13.69 21.60
N VAL A 306 -28.19 -14.24 21.17
CA VAL A 306 -26.88 -13.99 21.77
C VAL A 306 -26.37 -12.67 21.21
N PRO A 307 -26.01 -11.69 22.06
CA PRO A 307 -25.46 -10.43 21.58
C PRO A 307 -24.22 -10.65 20.68
N PRO A 308 -24.07 -9.91 19.58
CA PRO A 308 -22.97 -10.09 18.62
C PRO A 308 -21.58 -10.10 19.26
N PHE A 309 -21.29 -9.17 20.19
CA PHE A 309 -19.99 -9.12 20.88
C PHE A 309 -19.65 -10.42 21.64
N VAL A 310 -20.67 -11.10 22.19
CA VAL A 310 -20.50 -12.40 22.86
C VAL A 310 -20.25 -13.50 21.84
N GLN A 311 -20.84 -13.41 20.64
CA GLN A 311 -20.53 -14.33 19.54
C GLN A 311 -19.09 -14.13 19.07
N ARG A 312 -18.59 -12.88 19.00
CA ARG A 312 -17.20 -12.56 18.69
C ARG A 312 -16.24 -13.15 19.72
N MET A 313 -16.43 -12.84 21.01
CA MET A 313 -15.60 -13.43 22.09
C MET A 313 -15.54 -14.96 22.03
N ARG A 314 -16.67 -15.62 21.75
CA ARG A 314 -16.71 -17.09 21.61
C ARG A 314 -16.05 -17.59 20.34
N ALA A 315 -16.13 -16.85 19.24
CA ALA A 315 -15.41 -17.17 18.02
C ALA A 315 -13.90 -17.02 18.24
N ASP A 316 -13.47 -16.00 18.96
CA ASP A 316 -12.06 -15.76 19.31
C ASP A 316 -11.54 -16.83 20.27
N ASP A 317 -12.31 -17.21 21.31
CA ASP A 317 -12.00 -18.34 22.18
C ASP A 317 -11.82 -19.64 21.37
N LEU A 318 -12.68 -19.86 20.37
CA LEU A 318 -12.60 -21.02 19.50
C LEU A 318 -11.41 -20.93 18.52
N MET A 319 -11.06 -19.72 18.05
CA MET A 319 -9.85 -19.47 17.27
C MET A 319 -8.62 -19.83 18.10
N ALA A 320 -8.52 -19.35 19.34
CA ALA A 320 -7.42 -19.67 20.24
C ALA A 320 -7.32 -21.17 20.54
N ALA A 321 -8.45 -21.89 20.55
CA ALA A 321 -8.48 -23.34 20.76
C ALA A 321 -8.09 -24.17 19.52
N VAL A 322 -8.26 -23.64 18.30
CA VAL A 322 -7.98 -24.34 17.03
C VAL A 322 -6.66 -23.88 16.41
N PHE A 323 -6.33 -22.60 16.57
CA PHE A 323 -5.15 -21.93 16.02
C PHE A 323 -4.50 -21.02 17.08
N PRO A 324 -3.83 -21.59 18.09
CA PRO A 324 -3.26 -20.81 19.18
C PRO A 324 -2.21 -19.78 18.71
N GLU A 325 -1.42 -20.11 17.69
CA GLU A 325 -0.35 -19.26 17.16
C GLU A 325 -0.88 -17.93 16.61
N GLN A 326 -2.06 -17.95 15.97
CA GLN A 326 -2.72 -16.75 15.43
C GLN A 326 -3.06 -15.71 16.50
N VAL A 327 -3.39 -16.15 17.71
CA VAL A 327 -3.74 -15.29 18.85
C VAL A 327 -2.53 -15.09 19.79
N GLY A 328 -1.41 -15.76 19.49
CA GLY A 328 -0.19 -15.71 20.28
C GLY A 328 0.48 -14.34 20.26
N CYS A 329 1.29 -14.07 21.28
CA CYS A 329 2.11 -12.87 21.31
C CYS A 329 3.14 -12.91 20.16
N GLN A 330 3.09 -11.92 19.27
CA GLN A 330 3.98 -11.82 18.11
C GLN A 330 5.47 -11.80 18.53
N GLU A 331 5.80 -11.25 19.70
CA GLU A 331 7.17 -11.22 20.24
C GLU A 331 7.73 -12.63 20.55
N HIS A 332 6.88 -13.63 20.72
CA HIS A 332 7.31 -15.01 21.00
C HIS A 332 7.41 -15.86 19.73
N MET A 333 6.95 -15.36 18.59
CA MET A 333 6.93 -16.11 17.34
C MET A 333 8.25 -15.96 16.60
N THR A 334 8.87 -17.10 16.29
CA THR A 334 10.15 -17.15 15.55
C THR A 334 9.96 -17.60 14.11
N GLU A 335 8.82 -18.22 13.79
CA GLU A 335 8.51 -18.78 12.48
C GLU A 335 7.19 -18.19 11.94
N PRO A 336 7.01 -18.15 10.60
CA PRO A 336 5.75 -17.73 9.99
C PRO A 336 4.58 -18.64 10.40
N LEU A 337 3.39 -18.05 10.51
CA LEU A 337 2.17 -18.79 10.85
C LEU A 337 1.89 -19.89 9.82
N SER A 338 1.66 -21.10 10.33
CA SER A 338 1.24 -22.25 9.53
C SER A 338 -0.24 -22.53 9.76
N LEU A 339 -0.98 -22.81 8.68
CA LEU A 339 -2.41 -23.08 8.80
C LEU A 339 -2.64 -24.41 9.52
N PRO A 340 -3.41 -24.45 10.61
CA PRO A 340 -3.78 -25.72 11.24
C PRO A 340 -4.64 -26.57 10.30
N ASP A 341 -4.35 -27.87 10.30
CA ASP A 341 -5.16 -28.88 9.60
C ASP A 341 -6.51 -29.06 10.32
N HIS A 342 -7.48 -28.23 9.96
CA HIS A 342 -8.80 -28.22 10.57
C HIS A 342 -9.88 -27.79 9.56
N PRO A 343 -11.04 -28.48 9.46
CA PRO A 343 -12.05 -28.18 8.44
C PRO A 343 -12.56 -26.74 8.44
N LEU A 344 -12.81 -26.13 9.60
CA LEU A 344 -13.23 -24.73 9.68
C LEU A 344 -12.14 -23.75 9.26
N MET A 345 -10.88 -24.14 9.45
CA MET A 345 -9.73 -23.32 9.11
C MET A 345 -9.55 -23.31 7.59
N HIS A 346 -9.61 -24.50 6.97
CA HIS A 346 -9.63 -24.67 5.51
C HIS A 346 -10.80 -23.92 4.87
N GLN A 347 -12.01 -24.02 5.44
CA GLN A 347 -13.16 -23.28 4.93
C GLN A 347 -12.99 -21.76 5.07
N THR A 348 -12.42 -21.28 6.18
CA THR A 348 -12.18 -19.84 6.38
C THR A 348 -11.16 -19.29 5.40
N MET A 349 -10.05 -20.01 5.20
CA MET A 349 -9.08 -19.65 4.16
C MET A 349 -9.71 -19.67 2.77
N ARG A 350 -10.52 -20.69 2.46
CA ARG A 350 -11.24 -20.78 1.18
C ARG A 350 -12.16 -19.56 0.98
N ASP A 351 -12.94 -19.17 1.98
CA ASP A 351 -13.82 -18.01 1.90
C ASP A 351 -13.02 -16.71 1.69
N CYS A 352 -11.89 -16.55 2.38
CA CYS A 352 -11.03 -15.39 2.20
C CYS A 352 -10.43 -15.34 0.78
N LEU A 353 -9.89 -16.44 0.28
CA LEU A 353 -9.18 -16.51 -1.00
C LEU A 353 -10.12 -16.45 -2.22
N PHE A 354 -11.30 -17.07 -2.13
CA PHE A 354 -12.17 -17.30 -3.29
C PHE A 354 -13.56 -16.68 -3.18
N GLU A 355 -13.98 -16.18 -2.02
CA GLU A 355 -15.23 -15.40 -1.90
C GLU A 355 -14.96 -13.91 -1.67
N ALA A 356 -14.16 -13.57 -0.65
CA ALA A 356 -13.81 -12.18 -0.34
C ALA A 356 -12.82 -11.60 -1.36
N MET A 357 -11.98 -12.49 -1.90
CA MET A 357 -11.02 -12.24 -2.95
C MET A 357 -11.30 -13.15 -4.15
N ASP A 358 -10.51 -12.98 -5.20
CA ASP A 358 -10.54 -13.84 -6.38
C ASP A 358 -9.12 -14.17 -6.83
N VAL A 359 -8.47 -15.05 -6.07
CA VAL A 359 -7.08 -15.45 -6.31
C VAL A 359 -6.95 -16.27 -7.60
N GLU A 360 -7.98 -17.01 -7.99
CA GLU A 360 -7.99 -17.79 -9.25
C GLU A 360 -7.95 -16.86 -10.46
N ASN A 361 -8.81 -15.84 -10.50
CA ASN A 361 -8.77 -14.89 -11.61
C ASN A 361 -7.55 -13.96 -11.54
N LEU A 362 -7.03 -13.66 -10.36
CA LEU A 362 -5.73 -12.98 -10.25
C LEU A 362 -4.60 -13.80 -10.88
N GLN A 363 -4.53 -15.10 -10.57
CA GLN A 363 -3.57 -16.00 -11.19
C GLN A 363 -3.69 -15.94 -12.73
N HIS A 364 -4.91 -16.02 -13.25
CA HIS A 364 -5.16 -15.92 -14.69
C HIS A 364 -4.72 -14.58 -15.29
N VAL A 365 -5.00 -13.45 -14.62
CA VAL A 365 -4.53 -12.12 -15.03
C VAL A 365 -3.01 -12.09 -15.11
N LEU A 366 -2.31 -12.60 -14.11
CA LEU A 366 -0.85 -12.63 -14.09
C LEU A 366 -0.26 -13.58 -15.15
N GLU A 367 -0.93 -14.69 -15.46
CA GLU A 367 -0.54 -15.58 -16.56
C GLU A 367 -0.67 -14.88 -17.92
N ARG A 368 -1.72 -14.08 -18.12
CA ARG A 368 -1.90 -13.24 -19.31
C ARG A 368 -0.84 -12.14 -19.43
N VAL A 369 -0.35 -11.62 -18.30
CA VAL A 369 0.80 -10.72 -18.27
C VAL A 369 2.07 -11.44 -18.74
N GLU A 370 2.35 -12.63 -18.18
CA GLU A 370 3.52 -13.44 -18.58
C GLU A 370 3.46 -13.87 -20.05
N ALA A 371 2.26 -14.10 -20.60
CA ALA A 371 2.03 -14.37 -22.01
C ALA A 371 2.15 -13.12 -22.92
N GLY A 372 2.28 -11.92 -22.35
CA GLY A 372 2.37 -10.66 -23.07
C GLY A 372 1.05 -10.12 -23.63
N GLU A 373 -0.08 -10.69 -23.20
CA GLU A 373 -1.42 -10.23 -23.57
C GLU A 373 -1.82 -8.95 -22.82
N ILE A 374 -1.37 -8.83 -21.56
CA ILE A 374 -1.50 -7.64 -20.72
C ILE A 374 -0.13 -6.99 -20.61
N ARG A 375 -0.04 -5.70 -20.94
CA ARG A 375 1.19 -4.91 -20.85
C ARG A 375 1.21 -4.10 -19.57
N TYR A 376 2.39 -4.01 -18.97
CA TYR A 376 2.66 -3.10 -17.86
C TYR A 376 3.37 -1.85 -18.35
N HIS A 377 2.98 -0.72 -17.77
CA HIS A 377 3.55 0.59 -18.05
C HIS A 377 3.97 1.25 -16.74
N ALA A 378 5.21 1.72 -16.65
CA ALA A 378 5.70 2.46 -15.50
C ALA A 378 5.58 3.95 -15.82
N LYS A 379 4.96 4.71 -14.91
CA LYS A 379 4.77 6.14 -15.09
C LYS A 379 5.01 6.92 -13.82
N ASP A 380 6.03 7.77 -13.83
CA ASP A 380 6.20 8.83 -12.85
C ASP A 380 5.36 10.05 -13.26
N THR A 381 4.55 10.56 -12.33
CA THR A 381 3.74 11.77 -12.47
C THR A 381 4.06 12.76 -11.34
N VAL A 382 3.99 14.05 -11.64
CA VAL A 382 4.26 15.11 -10.64
C VAL A 382 3.11 15.28 -9.65
N GLU A 383 1.91 14.89 -10.08
CA GLU A 383 0.68 14.88 -9.29
C GLU A 383 -0.19 13.69 -9.73
N PRO A 384 -1.16 13.26 -8.91
CA PRO A 384 -2.00 12.12 -9.24
C PRO A 384 -2.75 12.29 -10.57
N SER A 385 -2.80 11.25 -11.38
CA SER A 385 -3.61 11.23 -12.59
C SER A 385 -5.11 11.31 -12.28
N PRO A 386 -5.96 11.73 -13.25
CA PRO A 386 -7.41 11.75 -13.06
C PRO A 386 -8.02 10.41 -12.63
N MET A 387 -7.40 9.27 -13.00
CA MET A 387 -7.83 7.94 -12.58
C MET A 387 -7.40 7.60 -11.15
N ALA A 388 -6.30 8.16 -10.66
CA ALA A 388 -5.83 7.92 -9.30
C ALA A 388 -6.73 8.61 -8.25
N HIS A 389 -7.44 9.68 -8.64
CA HIS A 389 -8.29 10.45 -7.73
C HIS A 389 -9.34 9.59 -7.00
N GLU A 390 -9.92 8.60 -7.66
CA GLU A 390 -10.94 7.74 -7.05
C GLU A 390 -10.38 6.91 -5.89
N ILE A 391 -9.23 6.25 -6.09
CA ILE A 391 -8.64 5.40 -5.06
C ILE A 391 -8.01 6.21 -3.93
N ILE A 392 -7.44 7.39 -4.23
CA ILE A 392 -6.90 8.31 -3.23
C ILE A 392 -7.99 8.82 -2.28
N THR A 393 -9.16 9.15 -2.83
CA THR A 393 -10.35 9.56 -2.07
C THR A 393 -11.23 8.37 -1.69
N GLY A 394 -10.67 7.15 -1.79
CA GLY A 394 -11.35 5.90 -1.53
C GLY A 394 -12.05 5.89 -0.18
N LYS A 395 -13.25 5.30 -0.17
CA LYS A 395 -14.00 5.09 1.07
C LYS A 395 -13.32 4.00 1.90
N PRO A 396 -13.54 3.95 3.23
CA PRO A 396 -12.77 3.02 4.07
C PRO A 396 -12.93 1.52 3.74
N TYR A 397 -14.00 1.12 3.05
CA TYR A 397 -14.14 -0.26 2.56
C TYR A 397 -13.10 -0.66 1.50
N THR A 398 -12.38 0.29 0.90
CA THR A 398 -11.29 0.01 -0.04
C THR A 398 -10.00 -0.34 0.68
N TYR A 399 -9.86 -0.04 1.98
CA TYR A 399 -8.63 -0.26 2.72
C TYR A 399 -8.36 -1.75 2.96
N LEU A 400 -7.08 -2.12 2.91
CA LEU A 400 -6.61 -3.49 3.07
C LEU A 400 -5.95 -3.73 4.44
N ASP A 401 -5.82 -2.67 5.23
CA ASP A 401 -5.11 -2.60 6.50
C ASP A 401 -5.94 -1.82 7.54
N ASP A 402 -5.54 -1.92 8.81
CA ASP A 402 -6.24 -1.33 9.96
C ASP A 402 -5.79 0.09 10.31
N ALA A 403 -5.00 0.76 9.46
CA ALA A 403 -4.54 2.11 9.75
C ALA A 403 -5.74 3.08 9.88
N PRO A 404 -5.82 3.86 10.98
CA PRO A 404 -6.85 4.88 11.18
C PRO A 404 -6.88 5.87 10.02
N ILE A 405 -8.06 6.38 9.69
CA ILE A 405 -8.22 7.27 8.53
C ILE A 405 -7.44 8.58 8.68
N GLU A 406 -7.25 9.07 9.90
CA GLU A 406 -6.47 10.28 10.24
C GLU A 406 -4.99 10.12 9.92
N GLU A 407 -4.46 8.91 10.05
CA GLU A 407 -3.05 8.59 9.89
C GLU A 407 -2.69 8.19 8.45
N ARG A 408 -3.69 8.18 7.54
CA ARG A 408 -3.45 7.81 6.15
C ARG A 408 -2.70 8.88 5.39
N ARG A 409 -1.59 8.48 4.77
CA ARG A 409 -0.77 9.32 3.90
C ARG A 409 -1.57 9.87 2.71
N THR A 410 -2.61 9.16 2.28
CA THR A 410 -3.48 9.60 1.19
C THR A 410 -4.20 10.92 1.49
N ARG A 411 -4.37 11.28 2.77
CA ARG A 411 -4.95 12.58 3.17
C ARG A 411 -3.99 13.75 3.04
N ALA A 412 -2.69 13.47 2.97
CA ALA A 412 -1.66 14.48 2.70
C ALA A 412 -1.52 14.78 1.21
N ILE A 413 -2.25 14.05 0.34
CA ILE A 413 -2.23 14.30 -1.11
C ILE A 413 -3.18 15.46 -1.43
N THR A 414 -2.63 16.53 -1.96
CA THR A 414 -3.42 17.65 -2.49
C THR A 414 -3.96 17.28 -3.87
N LEU A 415 -5.29 17.29 -4.02
CA LEU A 415 -5.96 17.04 -5.30
C LEU A 415 -6.44 18.35 -5.93
N ARG A 416 -6.16 18.55 -7.22
CA ARG A 416 -6.74 19.68 -7.97
C ARG A 416 -8.24 19.46 -8.19
N ARG A 417 -9.00 20.56 -8.11
CA ARG A 417 -10.44 20.55 -8.45
C ARG A 417 -10.63 20.65 -9.96
N GLY A 418 -10.54 19.53 -10.66
CA GLY A 418 -10.83 19.45 -12.10
C GLY A 418 -9.88 18.54 -12.88
N LEU A 419 -10.15 18.38 -14.17
CA LEU A 419 -9.19 17.79 -15.10
C LEU A 419 -8.07 18.80 -15.38
N PRO A 420 -6.81 18.36 -15.52
CA PRO A 420 -5.74 19.25 -15.96
C PRO A 420 -6.08 19.82 -17.34
N GLU A 421 -5.89 21.13 -17.51
CA GLU A 421 -6.17 21.80 -18.80
C GLU A 421 -5.12 21.42 -19.86
N ASN A 422 -3.90 21.04 -19.44
CA ASN A 422 -2.83 20.58 -20.33
C ASN A 422 -2.13 19.30 -19.83
N ALA A 423 -1.85 18.37 -20.74
CA ALA A 423 -1.06 17.16 -20.51
C ALA A 423 0.31 17.40 -19.84
N ARG A 424 0.92 18.56 -20.14
CA ARG A 424 2.22 18.96 -19.60
C ARG A 424 2.18 19.16 -18.08
N ASP A 425 1.03 19.46 -17.53
CA ASP A 425 0.87 19.76 -16.10
C ASP A 425 1.14 18.52 -15.22
N LEU A 426 1.00 17.31 -15.78
CA LEU A 426 1.24 16.03 -15.08
C LEU A 426 2.66 15.49 -15.25
N ALA A 427 3.41 15.95 -16.26
CA ALA A 427 4.68 15.34 -16.67
C ALA A 427 5.87 16.30 -16.71
N ALA A 428 5.64 17.62 -16.75
CA ALA A 428 6.70 18.62 -16.82
C ALA A 428 6.85 19.32 -15.46
N LEU A 429 8.05 19.22 -14.90
CA LEU A 429 8.47 20.08 -13.79
C LEU A 429 8.70 21.50 -14.32
N ASP A 430 8.33 22.49 -13.52
CA ASP A 430 8.58 23.90 -13.84
C ASP A 430 10.09 24.18 -13.80
N ALA A 431 10.63 24.70 -14.91
CA ALA A 431 12.06 24.98 -15.04
C ALA A 431 12.54 26.05 -14.06
N ASP A 432 11.70 27.05 -13.74
CA ASP A 432 12.03 28.09 -12.78
C ASP A 432 12.02 27.52 -11.35
N ALA A 433 11.12 26.59 -11.05
CA ALA A 433 11.10 25.87 -9.77
C ALA A 433 12.31 24.94 -9.62
N ILE A 434 12.70 24.23 -10.70
CA ILE A 434 13.94 23.43 -10.73
C ILE A 434 15.15 24.30 -10.41
N ALA A 435 15.28 25.45 -11.07
CA ALA A 435 16.39 26.37 -10.86
C ALA A 435 16.42 26.90 -9.43
N ALA A 436 15.26 27.31 -8.89
CA ALA A 436 15.16 27.78 -7.50
C ALA A 436 15.56 26.70 -6.48
N VAL A 437 15.10 25.46 -6.66
CA VAL A 437 15.48 24.34 -5.77
C VAL A 437 16.95 23.97 -5.92
N ALA A 438 17.51 24.04 -7.13
CA ALA A 438 18.94 23.83 -7.35
C ALA A 438 19.80 24.90 -6.67
N ASP A 439 19.37 26.17 -6.73
CA ASP A 439 20.03 27.29 -6.05
C ASP A 439 19.91 27.18 -4.51
N GLU A 440 18.77 26.73 -3.98
CA GLU A 440 18.56 26.48 -2.56
C GLU A 440 19.35 25.27 -2.04
N ALA A 441 19.49 24.22 -2.86
CA ALA A 441 20.25 23.02 -2.50
C ALA A 441 21.77 23.25 -2.56
N TRP A 442 22.23 24.18 -3.39
CA TRP A 442 23.66 24.49 -3.48
C TRP A 442 24.15 25.08 -2.15
N PRO A 443 25.31 24.64 -1.62
CA PRO A 443 25.78 25.12 -0.33
C PRO A 443 26.16 26.61 -0.43
N GLN A 444 25.65 27.42 0.49
CA GLN A 444 26.02 28.84 0.63
C GLN A 444 26.76 29.06 1.96
N PRO A 445 27.96 28.47 2.13
CA PRO A 445 28.69 28.56 3.38
C PRO A 445 29.11 30.00 3.66
N ARG A 446 29.10 30.38 4.94
CA ARG A 446 29.45 31.72 5.44
C ARG A 446 30.77 31.73 6.21
N SER A 447 31.39 30.57 6.39
CA SER A 447 32.64 30.40 7.12
C SER A 447 33.37 29.12 6.69
N ALA A 448 34.67 29.04 7.03
CA ALA A 448 35.45 27.82 6.84
C ALA A 448 34.85 26.58 7.53
N GLU A 449 34.12 26.76 8.64
CA GLU A 449 33.43 25.66 9.32
C GLU A 449 32.29 25.09 8.47
N GLU A 450 31.49 25.94 7.84
CA GLU A 450 30.39 25.51 6.96
C GLU A 450 30.91 24.87 5.65
N VAL A 451 32.08 25.31 5.15
CA VAL A 451 32.78 24.63 4.04
C VAL A 451 33.24 23.24 4.45
N HIS A 452 33.82 23.09 5.65
CA HIS A 452 34.27 21.78 6.13
C HIS A 452 33.10 20.81 6.33
N ASP A 453 31.99 21.28 6.87
CA ASP A 453 30.75 20.48 6.99
C ASP A 453 30.23 20.02 5.62
N THR A 454 30.20 20.93 4.65
CA THR A 454 29.86 20.60 3.25
C THR A 454 30.78 19.52 2.69
N LEU A 455 32.11 19.67 2.86
CA LEU A 455 33.10 18.69 2.43
C LEU A 455 32.89 17.31 3.07
N LEU A 456 32.50 17.25 4.35
CA LEU A 456 32.19 15.99 5.05
C LEU A 456 31.02 15.25 4.41
N GLY A 457 29.98 15.97 3.98
CA GLY A 457 28.82 15.44 3.27
C GLY A 457 29.16 14.97 1.85
N VAL A 458 29.84 15.81 1.05
CA VAL A 458 30.09 15.55 -0.37
C VAL A 458 31.31 14.67 -0.65
N VAL A 459 32.11 14.35 0.37
CA VAL A 459 33.39 13.60 0.29
C VAL A 459 34.51 14.34 -0.44
N ALA A 460 34.26 14.85 -1.65
CA ALA A 460 35.22 15.61 -2.44
C ALA A 460 34.50 16.54 -3.43
N ILE A 461 35.06 17.71 -3.70
CA ILE A 461 34.50 18.70 -4.63
C ILE A 461 35.58 19.29 -5.54
N ASP A 462 35.24 19.49 -6.82
CA ASP A 462 36.12 20.14 -7.79
C ASP A 462 36.03 21.66 -7.60
N GLU A 463 37.18 22.32 -7.44
CA GLU A 463 37.31 23.77 -7.27
C GLU A 463 36.62 24.58 -8.39
N ARG A 464 36.54 24.04 -9.61
CA ARG A 464 35.82 24.67 -10.72
C ARG A 464 34.33 24.76 -10.47
N ALA A 465 33.73 23.73 -9.88
CA ALA A 465 32.30 23.71 -9.61
C ALA A 465 31.91 24.82 -8.62
N VAL A 466 32.83 25.15 -7.71
CA VAL A 466 32.64 26.22 -6.72
C VAL A 466 32.87 27.60 -7.34
N SER A 467 33.96 27.77 -8.10
CA SER A 467 34.32 29.06 -8.70
C SER A 467 33.34 29.57 -9.78
N THR A 468 32.50 28.69 -10.33
CA THR A 468 31.41 29.07 -11.25
C THR A 468 30.08 29.42 -10.55
N SER A 469 29.96 29.18 -9.25
CA SER A 469 28.74 29.50 -8.49
C SER A 469 28.63 31.01 -8.22
N MET A 470 27.41 31.56 -8.23
CA MET A 470 27.17 33.02 -8.19
C MET A 470 27.55 33.69 -6.86
N ASP A 471 27.71 32.93 -5.77
CA ASP A 471 27.71 33.46 -4.40
C ASP A 471 29.01 33.30 -3.58
N GLY A 472 30.13 32.90 -4.17
CA GLY A 472 31.43 33.12 -3.52
C GLY A 472 32.55 32.16 -3.88
N ASP A 473 33.75 32.73 -3.97
CA ASP A 473 34.99 31.98 -4.09
C ASP A 473 35.37 31.36 -2.73
N TRP A 474 35.26 30.03 -2.59
CA TRP A 474 35.62 29.34 -1.34
C TRP A 474 37.15 29.19 -1.17
N THR A 475 37.96 29.69 -2.11
CA THR A 475 39.42 29.48 -2.14
C THR A 475 40.11 29.87 -0.83
N ASP A 476 39.76 31.01 -0.25
CA ASP A 476 40.36 31.46 1.02
C ASP A 476 40.06 30.49 2.18
N TRP A 477 38.83 29.96 2.24
CA TRP A 477 38.43 28.99 3.26
C TRP A 477 39.06 27.61 3.05
N PHE A 478 39.23 27.17 1.80
CA PHE A 478 39.97 25.94 1.51
C PHE A 478 41.41 26.02 2.01
N GLU A 479 42.08 27.16 1.78
CA GLU A 479 43.44 27.38 2.24
C GLU A 479 43.53 27.50 3.77
N GLU A 480 42.56 28.13 4.42
CA GLU A 480 42.43 28.16 5.89
C GLU A 480 42.29 26.75 6.48
N LEU A 481 41.39 25.93 5.93
CA LEU A 481 41.17 24.54 6.36
C LEU A 481 42.40 23.67 6.10
N ARG A 482 43.11 23.90 5.00
CA ARG A 482 44.38 23.23 4.70
C ARG A 482 45.46 23.58 5.70
N ALA A 483 45.59 24.86 6.06
CA ALA A 483 46.54 25.33 7.07
C ALA A 483 46.23 24.75 8.45
N ALA A 484 44.95 24.54 8.77
CA ALA A 484 44.48 23.88 9.99
C ALA A 484 44.59 22.34 9.95
N GLY A 485 44.99 21.73 8.82
CA GLY A 485 45.09 20.27 8.66
C GLY A 485 43.75 19.54 8.57
N ARG A 486 42.66 20.25 8.25
CA ARG A 486 41.28 19.73 8.18
C ARG A 486 40.81 19.42 6.75
N ALA A 487 41.44 20.03 5.74
CA ALA A 487 41.19 19.74 4.33
C ALA A 487 42.50 19.53 3.57
N ALA A 488 42.42 18.83 2.44
CA ALA A 488 43.52 18.68 1.50
C ALA A 488 43.01 18.66 0.06
N ALA A 489 43.92 18.88 -0.89
CA ALA A 489 43.60 18.93 -2.32
C ALA A 489 44.37 17.86 -3.10
N ILE A 490 43.70 17.25 -4.08
CA ILE A 490 44.33 16.41 -5.09
C ILE A 490 44.45 17.23 -6.36
N GLU A 491 45.67 17.32 -6.88
CA GLU A 491 45.93 17.93 -8.18
C GLU A 491 45.45 16.98 -9.29
N THR A 492 44.35 17.36 -9.94
CA THR A 492 43.90 16.75 -11.19
C THR A 492 44.37 17.66 -12.33
N GLY A 493 44.76 17.13 -13.49
CA GLY A 493 45.56 17.86 -14.49
C GLY A 493 45.14 19.31 -14.77
N ASP A 494 43.83 19.60 -14.73
CA ASP A 494 43.31 20.94 -14.99
C ASP A 494 42.55 21.59 -13.80
N SER A 495 42.45 20.94 -12.63
CA SER A 495 41.73 21.47 -11.43
C SER A 495 42.21 20.87 -10.10
N ARG A 496 41.89 21.53 -8.99
CA ARG A 496 42.08 20.99 -7.64
C ARG A 496 40.79 20.38 -7.12
N VAL A 497 40.90 19.15 -6.60
CA VAL A 497 39.79 18.47 -5.94
C VAL A 497 40.01 18.50 -4.44
N TRP A 498 39.16 19.23 -3.74
CA TRP A 498 39.22 19.44 -2.29
C TRP A 498 38.44 18.35 -1.56
N PHE A 499 39.00 17.84 -0.45
CA PHE A 499 38.37 16.82 0.40
C PHE A 499 38.68 17.07 1.88
N PRO A 500 37.80 16.68 2.82
CA PRO A 500 38.07 16.76 4.24
C PRO A 500 38.96 15.59 4.66
N VAL A 501 39.91 15.86 5.53
CA VAL A 501 40.93 14.90 5.93
C VAL A 501 40.32 13.66 6.61
N GLU A 502 39.17 13.79 7.25
CA GLU A 502 38.37 12.72 7.85
C GLU A 502 37.90 11.67 6.83
N GLN A 503 37.65 12.05 5.57
CA GLN A 503 37.20 11.13 4.51
C GLN A 503 38.36 10.43 3.76
N ILE A 504 39.60 10.49 4.29
CA ILE A 504 40.80 9.96 3.61
C ILE A 504 40.67 8.49 3.19
N ALA A 505 39.90 7.67 3.92
CA ALA A 505 39.65 6.27 3.55
C ALA A 505 38.86 6.17 2.23
N ALA A 506 37.77 6.92 2.08
CA ALA A 506 37.00 6.98 0.84
C ALA A 506 37.85 7.57 -0.29
N VAL A 507 38.57 8.67 -0.02
CA VAL A 507 39.45 9.33 -1.00
C VAL A 507 40.56 8.39 -1.50
N ARG A 508 41.10 7.49 -0.68
CA ARG A 508 42.07 6.47 -1.12
C ARG A 508 41.48 5.45 -2.09
N PHE A 509 40.26 4.97 -1.83
CA PHE A 509 39.57 4.09 -2.76
C PHE A 509 39.17 4.79 -4.05
N LEU A 510 38.81 6.08 -3.95
CA LEU A 510 38.46 6.89 -5.09
C LEU A 510 39.74 7.19 -5.90
N TYR A 511 40.71 7.92 -5.38
CA TYR A 511 41.80 8.50 -6.17
C TYR A 511 43.12 7.74 -6.12
N GLY A 512 43.28 6.80 -5.17
CA GLY A 512 44.51 6.07 -4.97
C GLY A 512 44.82 5.06 -6.07
N THR A 513 45.69 4.08 -5.78
CA THR A 513 46.11 3.06 -6.75
C THR A 513 44.98 2.20 -7.27
N GLU A 514 43.98 1.93 -6.44
CA GLU A 514 42.76 1.20 -6.84
C GLU A 514 41.76 2.09 -7.59
N GLY A 515 42.10 3.36 -7.74
CA GLY A 515 41.27 4.47 -8.14
C GLY A 515 41.61 5.04 -9.51
N THR A 516 41.92 6.34 -9.55
CA THR A 516 42.50 7.03 -10.72
C THR A 516 44.03 7.08 -10.73
N GLY A 517 44.68 6.58 -9.68
CA GLY A 517 46.14 6.59 -9.55
C GLY A 517 46.71 8.00 -9.37
N ALA A 518 45.93 8.91 -8.80
CA ALA A 518 46.38 10.25 -8.43
C ALA A 518 47.27 10.20 -7.18
N ALA A 519 48.23 11.13 -7.10
CA ALA A 519 49.05 11.28 -5.91
C ALA A 519 48.23 11.98 -4.82
N ILE A 520 47.81 11.21 -3.81
CA ILE A 520 47.08 11.75 -2.66
C ILE A 520 48.11 12.38 -1.69
N PRO A 521 47.92 13.63 -1.25
CA PRO A 521 48.84 14.26 -0.30
C PRO A 521 48.91 13.48 1.02
N ALA A 522 50.09 13.48 1.63
CA ALA A 522 50.28 12.90 2.96
C ALA A 522 49.62 13.82 4.00
N VAL A 523 48.55 13.33 4.62
CA VAL A 523 47.80 14.02 5.69
C VAL A 523 47.92 13.22 6.99
N ASP A 524 48.20 13.90 8.10
CA ASP A 524 48.24 13.28 9.42
C ASP A 524 46.84 13.30 10.03
N VAL A 525 46.19 12.13 10.07
CA VAL A 525 44.81 11.98 10.53
C VAL A 525 44.80 11.07 11.75
N PRO A 526 44.38 11.55 12.93
CA PRO A 526 44.17 10.69 14.07
C PRO A 526 43.20 9.55 13.71
N ALA A 527 43.53 8.31 14.06
CA ALA A 527 42.70 7.15 13.72
C ALA A 527 41.22 7.30 14.14
N ARG A 528 40.95 8.02 15.24
CA ARG A 528 39.60 8.33 15.73
C ARG A 528 38.77 9.25 14.83
N ALA A 529 39.43 10.01 13.94
CA ALA A 529 38.80 11.00 13.07
C ALA A 529 38.55 10.47 11.65
N VAL A 530 39.09 9.28 11.31
CA VAL A 530 38.90 8.68 9.99
C VAL A 530 37.49 8.09 9.91
N LEU A 531 36.70 8.58 8.95
CA LEU A 531 35.39 8.00 8.66
C LEU A 531 35.56 6.65 7.93
N PRO A 532 34.88 5.59 8.38
CA PRO A 532 35.06 4.26 7.82
C PRO A 532 34.58 4.21 6.37
N CYS A 533 35.29 3.48 5.54
CA CYS A 533 34.91 3.13 4.18
C CYS A 533 35.51 1.74 3.89
N GLU A 534 34.68 0.78 3.51
CA GLU A 534 35.10 -0.62 3.44
C GLU A 534 35.66 -1.01 2.07
N HIS A 535 35.10 -0.44 1.00
CA HIS A 535 35.47 -0.77 -0.36
C HIS A 535 35.15 0.38 -1.33
N ARG A 536 35.69 0.28 -2.55
CA ARG A 536 35.53 1.30 -3.60
C ARG A 536 34.09 1.64 -3.91
N GLU A 537 33.21 0.65 -4.00
CA GLU A 537 31.79 0.89 -4.30
C GLU A 537 31.08 1.71 -3.21
N ALA A 538 31.39 1.48 -1.92
CA ALA A 538 30.85 2.28 -0.83
C ALA A 538 31.34 3.74 -0.92
N ALA A 539 32.60 3.96 -1.34
CA ALA A 539 33.11 5.30 -1.58
C ALA A 539 32.39 6.00 -2.74
N ARG A 540 32.08 5.27 -3.84
CA ARG A 540 31.30 5.79 -4.97
C ARG A 540 29.92 6.23 -4.54
N ILE A 541 29.21 5.36 -3.83
CA ILE A 541 27.84 5.61 -3.36
C ILE A 541 27.82 6.82 -2.42
N ARG A 542 28.80 6.93 -1.52
CA ARG A 542 28.90 8.08 -0.61
C ARG A 542 29.15 9.39 -1.36
N LEU A 543 30.09 9.41 -2.31
CA LEU A 543 30.35 10.57 -3.17
C LEU A 543 29.09 10.97 -3.95
N LEU A 544 28.41 10.00 -4.57
CA LEU A 544 27.20 10.24 -5.36
C LEU A 544 26.05 10.77 -4.50
N ARG A 545 25.82 10.20 -3.32
CA ARG A 545 24.78 10.67 -2.38
C ARG A 545 25.06 12.10 -1.90
N GLY A 546 26.29 12.39 -1.49
CA GLY A 546 26.65 13.73 -1.05
C GLY A 546 26.50 14.77 -2.16
N HIS A 547 26.90 14.45 -3.40
CA HIS A 547 26.66 15.34 -4.54
C HIS A 547 25.18 15.49 -4.89
N MET A 548 24.38 14.44 -4.73
CA MET A 548 22.93 14.48 -4.95
C MET A 548 22.23 15.44 -3.99
N GLU A 549 22.64 15.47 -2.71
CA GLU A 549 22.10 16.39 -1.70
C GLU A 549 22.28 17.87 -2.07
N ILE A 550 23.38 18.18 -2.76
CA ILE A 550 23.74 19.57 -3.11
C ILE A 550 23.55 19.91 -4.59
N ALA A 551 22.93 19.02 -5.37
CA ALA A 551 22.63 19.25 -6.78
C ALA A 551 21.20 19.80 -7.00
N GLY A 552 20.31 19.63 -6.03
CA GLY A 552 18.88 19.86 -6.21
C GLY A 552 18.26 18.90 -7.23
N VAL A 553 17.33 19.40 -8.05
CA VAL A 553 16.68 18.60 -9.10
C VAL A 553 17.61 18.49 -10.31
N THR A 554 18.13 17.29 -10.58
CA THR A 554 19.11 17.06 -11.65
C THR A 554 18.85 15.73 -12.37
N ALA A 555 19.22 15.63 -13.65
CA ALA A 555 19.16 14.37 -14.37
C ALA A 555 20.32 13.45 -13.95
N ALA A 556 20.10 12.14 -14.03
CA ALA A 556 21.15 11.15 -13.68
C ALA A 556 22.44 11.34 -14.50
N ALA A 557 22.33 11.76 -15.77
CA ALA A 557 23.47 12.06 -16.63
C ALA A 557 24.28 13.27 -16.15
N ASP A 558 23.59 14.34 -15.73
CA ASP A 558 24.24 15.57 -15.25
C ASP A 558 24.91 15.35 -13.89
N LEU A 559 24.25 14.60 -12.99
CA LEU A 559 24.85 14.18 -11.72
C LEU A 559 26.08 13.29 -11.95
N ALA A 560 25.99 12.35 -12.89
CA ALA A 560 27.11 11.49 -13.26
C ALA A 560 28.27 12.30 -13.83
N GLU A 561 28.02 13.28 -14.69
CA GLU A 561 29.05 14.17 -15.22
C GLU A 561 29.69 15.01 -14.10
N ARG A 562 28.90 15.56 -13.19
CA ARG A 562 29.38 16.33 -12.04
C ARG A 562 30.29 15.50 -11.13
N VAL A 563 29.88 14.27 -10.80
CA VAL A 563 30.68 13.33 -10.00
C VAL A 563 31.89 12.79 -10.79
N ALA A 564 31.77 12.65 -12.11
CA ALA A 564 32.90 12.28 -12.96
C ALA A 564 33.97 13.37 -12.98
N ARG A 565 33.59 14.66 -12.99
CA ARG A 565 34.56 15.77 -12.91
C ARG A 565 35.31 15.77 -11.59
N THR A 566 34.65 15.41 -10.48
CA THR A 566 35.34 15.33 -9.19
C THR A 566 36.30 14.15 -9.15
N TRP A 567 35.98 13.00 -9.75
CA TRP A 567 36.78 11.78 -9.53
C TRP A 567 37.58 11.24 -10.73
N SER A 568 37.19 11.48 -11.98
CA SER A 568 37.91 10.98 -13.16
C SER A 568 39.13 11.86 -13.51
N ARG A 569 40.21 11.24 -14.02
CA ARG A 569 41.23 11.98 -14.78
C ARG A 569 40.61 12.30 -16.14
N GLY A 570 40.56 13.59 -16.48
CA GLY A 570 39.87 14.15 -17.65
C GLY A 570 39.76 13.26 -18.88
N GLY A 571 38.54 13.17 -19.41
CA GLY A 571 38.14 12.45 -20.60
C GLY A 571 36.65 12.19 -20.61
#